data_AF-A0A117T1N2-F1
#
_entry.id   AF-A0A117T1N2-F1
#
_cell.length_a   1.000
_cell.length_b   1.000
_cell.length_c   1.000
_cell.angle_alpha   90.00
_cell.angle_beta   90.00
_cell.angle_gamma   90.00
#
_symmetry.space_group_name_H-M   'P 1'
#
loop_
_entity.id
_entity.type
_entity.pdbx_description
1 polymer ?
#
loop_
_entity_poly.entity_id
_entity_poly.type
_entity_poly.pdbx_seq_one_letter_code
_entity_poly.pdbx_strand_id
1 'polypeptide(L)'
;MKPIKWLLISAAALAALMVTSCSSGYSESEKKQKASEMKEYLEEKYSEAFMIENVEELRYHRVGALTSGEVAGVQAVAYPAGNPETEFRVEYWEKENVIEDGYINLIMSDKLAELVQQKVQSIWKAPAKLDVVYFEGPFGSLPDSSYTPGSEVKDYPYAAGINVFMSHEGELDKQVQAARIKQLNQELKEYGIADFLSAVFFMNNGDFSNIEATLQDIDEKKDNEYNLYSFCRPKADCWVSGGQGDETVEELIGDFSLGKE
;
A
#
# COMPACT_ATOMS: atom_id res chain seq x y z
N MET A 1 90.88 -25.10 1.95
CA MET A 1 90.08 -26.23 2.44
C MET A 1 88.67 -25.73 2.75
N LYS A 2 87.67 -26.54 2.36
CA LYS A 2 86.20 -26.39 2.46
C LYS A 2 85.69 -26.20 3.91
N PRO A 3 84.40 -25.85 4.17
CA PRO A 3 83.28 -25.87 3.22
C PRO A 3 82.39 -24.61 3.13
N ILE A 4 81.85 -24.49 1.92
CA ILE A 4 80.65 -23.77 1.51
C ILE A 4 79.42 -24.40 2.18
N LYS A 5 78.52 -23.58 2.73
CA LYS A 5 77.11 -23.94 2.92
C LYS A 5 76.22 -22.91 2.23
N TRP A 6 75.29 -23.47 1.47
CA TRP A 6 74.32 -22.91 0.55
C TRP A 6 73.03 -22.50 1.28
N LEU A 7 72.35 -21.47 0.73
CA LEU A 7 70.89 -21.21 0.75
C LEU A 7 70.23 -20.92 2.12
N LEU A 8 69.20 -20.07 2.30
CA LEU A 8 68.23 -19.44 1.41
C LEU A 8 67.85 -18.06 1.96
N ILE A 9 67.77 -17.08 1.06
CA ILE A 9 67.04 -15.84 1.27
C ILE A 9 65.56 -16.20 1.08
N SER A 10 64.78 -16.24 2.17
CA SER A 10 63.32 -16.36 2.09
C SER A 10 62.70 -14.97 2.23
N ALA A 11 62.70 -14.24 1.12
CA ALA A 11 61.72 -13.20 0.85
C ALA A 11 60.49 -13.87 0.23
N ALA A 12 59.45 -14.09 1.02
CA ALA A 12 58.10 -14.39 0.55
C ALA A 12 57.16 -13.84 1.62
N ALA A 13 56.86 -12.54 1.52
CA ALA A 13 55.63 -12.07 0.90
C ALA A 13 54.43 -12.50 1.75
N LEU A 14 54.06 -11.57 2.61
CA LEU A 14 52.83 -11.46 3.37
C LEU A 14 51.64 -11.43 2.39
N ALA A 15 51.26 -12.58 1.84
CA ALA A 15 49.98 -12.74 1.16
C ALA A 15 48.93 -13.05 2.23
N ALA A 16 48.60 -12.03 3.03
CA ALA A 16 47.29 -11.97 3.65
C ALA A 16 46.31 -11.82 2.48
N LEU A 17 45.89 -12.95 1.92
CA LEU A 17 44.66 -13.06 1.15
C LEU A 17 43.55 -12.66 2.09
N MET A 18 43.29 -11.35 2.17
CA MET A 18 41.97 -10.87 2.47
C MET A 18 41.09 -11.46 1.37
N VAL A 19 40.44 -12.57 1.69
CA VAL A 19 39.19 -12.92 1.03
C VAL A 19 38.24 -11.82 1.46
N THR A 20 38.31 -10.66 0.81
CA THR A 20 37.16 -9.77 0.71
C THR A 20 36.16 -10.62 -0.06
N SER A 21 35.34 -11.38 0.67
CA SER A 21 34.06 -11.79 0.13
C SER A 21 33.45 -10.50 -0.43
N CYS A 22 33.27 -10.45 -1.74
CA CYS A 22 32.45 -9.42 -2.36
C CYS A 22 31.06 -9.58 -1.76
N SER A 23 30.80 -8.98 -0.60
CA SER A 23 29.46 -8.80 -0.07
C SER A 23 28.83 -7.77 -1.00
N SER A 24 28.13 -8.24 -2.01
CA SER A 24 27.40 -7.42 -2.97
C SER A 24 26.13 -6.85 -2.31
N GLY A 25 26.30 -6.15 -1.20
CA GLY A 25 25.22 -5.81 -0.27
C GLY A 25 25.64 -4.75 0.74
N TYR A 26 24.65 -4.12 1.38
CA TYR A 26 24.86 -3.01 2.31
C TYR A 26 25.37 -3.53 3.66
N SER A 27 26.48 -2.98 4.14
CA SER A 27 26.94 -3.19 5.51
C SER A 27 25.96 -2.61 6.53
N GLU A 28 26.00 -3.09 7.77
CA GLU A 28 25.13 -2.58 8.84
C GLU A 28 25.35 -1.08 9.11
N SER A 29 26.56 -0.56 8.89
CA SER A 29 26.81 0.88 8.97
C SER A 29 26.13 1.66 7.84
N GLU A 30 26.17 1.13 6.61
CA GLU A 30 25.53 1.77 5.46
C GLU A 30 24.00 1.73 5.59
N LYS A 31 23.43 0.61 6.06
CA LYS A 31 21.99 0.53 6.37
C LYS A 31 21.57 1.56 7.41
N LYS A 32 22.33 1.72 8.51
CA LYS A 32 22.04 2.74 9.53
C LYS A 32 22.13 4.16 8.98
N GLN A 33 23.11 4.43 8.12
CA GLN A 33 23.21 5.71 7.46
C GLN A 33 21.98 5.96 6.57
N LYS A 34 21.60 4.99 5.73
CA LYS A 34 20.41 5.10 4.87
C LYS A 34 19.12 5.24 5.65
N ALA A 35 18.98 4.57 6.80
CA ALA A 35 17.85 4.78 7.69
C ALA A 35 17.77 6.22 8.24
N SER A 36 18.91 6.84 8.56
CA SER A 36 18.96 8.25 8.97
C SER A 36 18.55 9.17 7.82
N GLU A 37 19.07 8.93 6.61
CA GLU A 37 18.72 9.72 5.42
C GLU A 37 17.23 9.60 5.06
N MET A 38 16.66 8.39 5.12
CA MET A 38 15.22 8.16 4.92
C MET A 38 14.38 8.87 5.98
N LYS A 39 14.81 8.82 7.25
CA LYS A 39 14.14 9.55 8.33
C LYS A 39 14.14 11.06 8.07
N GLU A 40 15.30 11.64 7.80
CA GLU A 40 15.45 13.07 7.54
C GLU A 40 14.58 13.52 6.36
N TYR A 41 14.55 12.72 5.28
CA TYR A 41 13.68 12.96 4.13
C TYR A 41 12.19 13.01 4.51
N LEU A 42 11.70 12.05 5.30
CA LEU A 42 10.29 12.03 5.74
C LEU A 42 9.98 13.24 6.64
N GLU A 43 10.86 13.55 7.58
CA GLU A 43 10.66 14.68 8.51
C GLU A 43 10.66 16.03 7.76
N GLU A 44 11.51 16.19 6.74
CA GLU A 44 11.51 17.37 5.86
C GLU A 44 10.23 17.45 5.01
N LYS A 45 9.84 16.34 4.37
CA LYS A 45 8.71 16.28 3.45
C LYS A 45 7.36 16.50 4.15
N TYR A 46 7.20 15.97 5.36
CA TYR A 46 5.91 15.94 6.07
C TYR A 46 5.84 16.85 7.29
N SER A 47 6.95 17.45 7.72
CA SER A 47 7.02 18.31 8.92
C SER A 47 6.52 17.61 10.20
N GLU A 48 6.73 16.29 10.29
CA GLU A 48 6.37 15.42 11.42
C GLU A 48 7.57 14.52 11.77
N ALA A 49 7.65 14.01 13.01
CA ALA A 49 8.71 13.10 13.44
C ALA A 49 8.38 11.64 13.10
N PHE A 50 9.37 10.91 12.59
CA PHE A 50 9.22 9.50 12.19
C PHE A 50 10.19 8.55 12.90
N MET A 51 9.80 7.28 12.94
CA MET A 51 10.65 6.16 13.33
C MET A 51 10.87 5.27 12.11
N ILE A 52 12.07 4.67 12.04
CA ILE A 52 12.48 3.76 10.97
C ILE A 52 12.96 2.46 11.61
N GLU A 53 12.42 1.33 11.17
CA GLU A 53 12.72 -0.01 11.64
C GLU A 53 12.86 -1.01 10.47
N ASN A 54 13.30 -2.23 10.76
CA ASN A 54 13.37 -3.33 9.80
C ASN A 54 14.10 -2.97 8.48
N VAL A 55 15.31 -2.41 8.62
CA VAL A 55 16.11 -1.94 7.48
C VAL A 55 16.76 -3.13 6.77
N GLU A 56 16.36 -3.36 5.53
CA GLU A 56 16.74 -4.52 4.72
C GLU A 56 17.22 -4.11 3.33
N GLU A 57 17.86 -5.04 2.61
CA GLU A 57 18.25 -4.80 1.23
C GLU A 57 17.02 -4.82 0.32
N LEU A 58 16.85 -3.77 -0.48
CA LEU A 58 15.91 -3.74 -1.58
C LEU A 58 16.54 -4.43 -2.79
N ARG A 59 15.81 -5.31 -3.48
CA ARG A 59 16.31 -6.07 -4.63
C ARG A 59 15.38 -5.94 -5.82
N TYR A 60 15.96 -5.79 -7.02
CA TYR A 60 15.20 -5.77 -8.26
C TYR A 60 14.44 -7.09 -8.43
N HIS A 61 13.12 -7.01 -8.57
CA HIS A 61 12.30 -8.17 -8.87
C HIS A 61 12.40 -8.47 -10.37
N ARG A 62 12.99 -9.61 -10.74
CA ARG A 62 12.99 -10.13 -12.12
C ARG A 62 11.98 -11.28 -12.23
N VAL A 63 10.89 -11.06 -12.98
CA VAL A 63 9.90 -12.11 -13.28
C VAL A 63 10.61 -13.32 -13.89
N GLY A 64 10.49 -14.49 -13.25
CA GLY A 64 11.04 -15.77 -13.72
C GLY A 64 12.46 -16.12 -13.22
N ALA A 65 13.08 -15.33 -12.36
CA ALA A 65 14.36 -15.67 -11.74
C ALA A 65 14.18 -16.48 -10.43
N LEU A 66 14.94 -17.58 -10.28
CA LEU A 66 14.96 -18.42 -9.07
C LEU A 66 15.75 -17.81 -7.90
N THR A 67 16.47 -16.70 -8.14
CA THR A 67 17.25 -15.98 -7.13
C THR A 67 16.76 -14.55 -7.04
N SER A 68 16.70 -13.99 -5.83
CA SER A 68 16.46 -12.57 -5.60
C SER A 68 17.46 -11.76 -6.43
N GLY A 69 16.98 -10.75 -7.17
CA GLY A 69 17.79 -10.03 -8.14
C GLY A 69 18.94 -9.23 -7.52
N GLU A 70 19.58 -8.43 -8.37
CA GLU A 70 20.60 -7.46 -7.94
C GLU A 70 20.04 -6.54 -6.84
N VAL A 71 20.89 -6.19 -5.88
CA VAL A 71 20.54 -5.19 -4.85
C VAL A 71 20.28 -3.86 -5.56
N ALA A 72 19.09 -3.31 -5.35
CA ALA A 72 18.62 -2.05 -5.90
C ALA A 72 18.82 -0.89 -4.93
N GLY A 73 18.92 -1.18 -3.63
CA GLY A 73 19.12 -0.20 -2.58
C GLY A 73 18.72 -0.75 -1.21
N VAL A 74 18.02 0.06 -0.42
CA VAL A 74 17.60 -0.27 0.95
C VAL A 74 16.12 0.00 1.11
N GLN A 75 15.41 -0.86 1.82
CA GLN A 75 14.02 -0.63 2.24
C GLN A 75 13.91 -0.67 3.76
N ALA A 76 12.90 -0.01 4.31
CA ALA A 76 12.59 -0.05 5.73
C ALA A 76 11.09 0.10 5.98
N VAL A 77 10.66 -0.23 7.20
CA VAL A 77 9.34 0.12 7.71
C VAL A 77 9.45 1.43 8.47
N ALA A 78 8.54 2.34 8.20
CA ALA A 78 8.46 3.66 8.84
C ALA A 78 7.08 3.86 9.47
N TYR A 79 7.01 4.65 10.53
CA TYR A 79 5.75 5.06 11.15
C TYR A 79 5.89 6.45 11.81
N PRO A 80 4.82 7.25 11.88
CA PRO A 80 4.84 8.51 12.62
C PRO A 80 5.02 8.25 14.11
N ALA A 81 5.89 9.02 14.79
CA ALA A 81 6.19 8.78 16.20
C ALA A 81 4.96 8.92 17.13
N GLY A 82 3.96 9.71 16.71
CA GLY A 82 2.69 9.87 17.43
C GLY A 82 1.65 8.79 17.13
N ASN A 83 1.86 7.94 16.11
CA ASN A 83 0.90 6.94 15.67
C ASN A 83 1.62 5.67 15.15
N PRO A 84 2.18 4.84 16.04
CA PRO A 84 3.01 3.70 15.66
C PRO A 84 2.29 2.59 14.90
N GLU A 85 0.95 2.54 14.97
CA GLU A 85 0.14 1.56 14.23
C GLU A 85 0.05 1.91 12.73
N THR A 86 0.46 3.13 12.33
CA THR A 86 0.46 3.57 10.92
C THR A 86 1.81 3.26 10.27
N GLU A 87 2.04 1.98 10.00
CA GLU A 87 3.24 1.51 9.30
C GLU A 87 3.13 1.72 7.78
N PHE A 88 4.24 2.12 7.16
CA PHE A 88 4.39 2.19 5.71
C PHE A 88 5.81 1.86 5.28
N ARG A 89 5.98 1.44 4.02
CA ARG A 89 7.30 1.16 3.46
C ARG A 89 7.97 2.45 2.98
N VAL A 90 9.28 2.55 3.18
CA VAL A 90 10.15 3.57 2.58
C VAL A 90 11.31 2.88 1.89
N GLU A 91 11.66 3.35 0.69
CA GLU A 91 12.66 2.76 -0.17
C GLU A 91 13.68 3.82 -0.61
N TYR A 92 14.96 3.50 -0.44
CA TYR A 92 16.05 4.21 -1.08
C TYR A 92 16.53 3.41 -2.29
N TRP A 93 16.45 4.03 -3.48
CA TRP A 93 16.91 3.46 -4.74
C TRP A 93 18.30 3.98 -5.08
N GLU A 94 19.30 3.10 -5.11
CA GLU A 94 20.71 3.51 -5.20
C GLU A 94 21.09 4.12 -6.55
N LYS A 95 20.58 3.52 -7.64
CA LYS A 95 20.96 3.93 -9.00
C LYS A 95 20.32 5.27 -9.38
N GLU A 96 19.08 5.47 -8.97
CA GLU A 96 18.30 6.68 -9.19
C GLU A 96 18.61 7.75 -8.14
N ASN A 97 19.18 7.35 -7.00
CA ASN A 97 19.47 8.19 -5.84
C ASN A 97 18.23 8.97 -5.38
N VAL A 98 17.13 8.25 -5.21
CA VAL A 98 15.83 8.78 -4.76
C VAL A 98 15.33 8.01 -3.54
N ILE A 99 14.50 8.68 -2.74
CA ILE A 99 13.75 8.06 -1.64
C ILE A 99 12.26 8.14 -2.00
N GLU A 100 11.61 6.98 -2.02
CA GLU A 100 10.18 6.83 -2.25
C GLU A 100 9.52 6.33 -0.97
N ASP A 101 8.30 6.76 -0.71
CA ASP A 101 7.64 6.51 0.56
C ASP A 101 6.15 6.19 0.37
N GLY A 102 5.66 5.22 1.13
CA GLY A 102 4.25 4.86 1.14
C GLY A 102 3.37 5.82 1.95
N TYR A 103 3.94 6.76 2.71
CA TYR A 103 3.16 7.67 3.55
C TYR A 103 2.27 8.59 2.70
N ILE A 104 2.74 8.97 1.51
CA ILE A 104 1.91 9.74 0.58
C ILE A 104 0.64 9.00 0.15
N ASN A 105 0.65 7.65 0.05
CA ASN A 105 -0.58 6.89 -0.23
C ASN A 105 -1.62 7.09 0.87
N LEU A 106 -1.20 7.15 2.15
CA LEU A 106 -2.12 7.36 3.28
C LEU A 106 -2.74 8.76 3.21
N ILE A 107 -1.93 9.79 3.00
CA ILE A 107 -2.41 11.18 2.86
C ILE A 107 -3.37 11.32 1.67
N MET A 108 -3.05 10.70 0.54
CA MET A 108 -3.91 10.74 -0.65
C MET A 108 -5.20 9.95 -0.45
N SER A 109 -5.15 8.85 0.31
CA SER A 109 -6.33 8.06 0.68
C SER A 109 -7.28 8.85 1.56
N ASP A 110 -6.77 9.59 2.57
CA ASP A 110 -7.59 10.45 3.43
C ASP A 110 -8.31 11.54 2.61
N LYS A 111 -7.58 12.19 1.69
CA LYS A 111 -8.18 13.20 0.80
C LYS A 111 -9.25 12.61 -0.11
N LEU A 112 -9.02 11.41 -0.65
CA LEU A 112 -10.01 10.71 -1.46
C LEU A 112 -11.22 10.30 -0.62
N ALA A 113 -11.02 9.85 0.62
CA ALA A 113 -12.09 9.52 1.55
C ALA A 113 -12.97 10.73 1.86
N GLU A 114 -12.39 11.91 2.10
CA GLU A 114 -13.17 13.15 2.29
C GLU A 114 -14.01 13.50 1.06
N LEU A 115 -13.43 13.38 -0.15
CA LEU A 115 -14.14 13.61 -1.41
C LEU A 115 -15.30 12.61 -1.60
N VAL A 116 -15.04 11.31 -1.39
CA VAL A 116 -16.04 10.25 -1.49
C VAL A 116 -17.14 10.47 -0.45
N GLN A 117 -16.81 10.83 0.78
CA GLN A 117 -17.78 11.10 1.85
C GLN A 117 -18.75 12.21 1.45
N GLN A 118 -18.26 13.30 0.85
CA GLN A 118 -19.10 14.40 0.37
C GLN A 118 -20.07 13.93 -0.73
N LYS A 119 -19.60 13.13 -1.69
CA LYS A 119 -20.41 12.58 -2.79
C LYS A 119 -21.46 11.59 -2.27
N VAL A 120 -21.06 10.65 -1.40
CA VAL A 120 -21.96 9.67 -0.79
C VAL A 120 -23.06 10.38 0.01
N GLN A 121 -22.70 11.39 0.82
CA GLN A 121 -23.68 12.19 1.56
C GLN A 121 -24.66 12.92 0.64
N SER A 122 -24.22 13.40 -0.52
CA SER A 122 -25.08 14.04 -1.54
C SER A 122 -26.06 13.05 -2.17
N ILE A 123 -25.56 11.88 -2.60
CA ILE A 123 -26.30 10.87 -3.36
C ILE A 123 -27.28 10.10 -2.47
N TRP A 124 -26.83 9.59 -1.32
CA TRP A 124 -27.63 8.76 -0.44
C TRP A 124 -28.36 9.54 0.66
N LYS A 125 -27.87 10.73 1.04
CA LYS A 125 -28.41 11.52 2.16
C LYS A 125 -28.46 10.74 3.48
N ALA A 126 -27.52 9.81 3.64
CA ALA A 126 -27.41 8.91 4.77
C ALA A 126 -25.94 8.83 5.21
N PRO A 127 -25.68 8.59 6.50
CA PRO A 127 -24.32 8.38 6.98
C PRO A 127 -23.71 7.15 6.32
N ALA A 128 -22.42 7.25 6.02
CA ALA A 128 -21.60 6.18 5.50
C ALA A 128 -20.31 6.11 6.31
N LYS A 129 -19.70 4.94 6.35
CA LYS A 129 -18.31 4.75 6.76
C LYS A 129 -17.51 4.39 5.52
N LEU A 130 -16.24 4.76 5.49
CA LEU A 130 -15.38 4.56 4.33
C LEU A 130 -14.12 3.82 4.74
N ASP A 131 -13.64 2.98 3.84
CA ASP A 131 -12.29 2.44 3.84
C ASP A 131 -11.73 2.68 2.43
N VAL A 132 -10.70 3.52 2.37
CA VAL A 132 -10.13 4.00 1.10
C VAL A 132 -8.64 3.79 1.17
N VAL A 133 -8.08 3.18 0.13
CA VAL A 133 -6.65 2.90 0.03
C VAL A 133 -6.17 3.12 -1.38
N TYR A 134 -4.99 3.71 -1.55
CA TYR A 134 -4.27 3.64 -2.81
C TYR A 134 -3.43 2.38 -2.88
N PHE A 135 -3.55 1.65 -3.98
CA PHE A 135 -2.71 0.49 -4.24
C PHE A 135 -1.29 0.94 -4.58
N GLU A 136 -0.31 0.15 -4.15
CA GLU A 136 1.03 0.25 -4.70
C GLU A 136 1.01 -0.01 -6.21
N GLY A 137 1.96 0.58 -6.92
CA GLY A 137 2.11 0.37 -8.36
C GLY A 137 2.47 -1.08 -8.72
N PRO A 138 2.60 -1.39 -10.02
CA PRO A 138 3.00 -2.72 -10.48
C PRO A 138 4.21 -3.25 -9.73
N PHE A 139 4.14 -4.53 -9.33
CA PHE A 139 5.18 -5.21 -8.53
C PHE A 139 5.43 -4.62 -7.13
N GLY A 140 4.47 -3.88 -6.58
CA GLY A 140 4.62 -3.21 -5.28
C GLY A 140 5.53 -1.99 -5.36
N SER A 141 5.50 -1.25 -6.48
CA SER A 141 6.29 -0.01 -6.57
C SER A 141 5.65 1.08 -5.71
N LEU A 142 6.47 1.79 -4.94
CA LEU A 142 6.00 2.93 -4.18
C LEU A 142 5.68 4.13 -5.10
N PRO A 143 4.94 5.12 -4.58
CA PRO A 143 4.71 6.35 -5.31
C PRO A 143 6.00 7.14 -5.57
N ASP A 144 6.08 7.78 -6.73
CA ASP A 144 7.22 8.64 -7.09
C ASP A 144 7.40 9.79 -6.06
N SER A 145 8.67 10.09 -5.75
CA SER A 145 9.05 11.12 -4.77
C SER A 145 8.49 12.54 -5.04
N SER A 146 8.05 12.83 -6.26
CA SER A 146 7.48 14.12 -6.68
C SER A 146 6.10 14.44 -6.06
N TYR A 147 5.37 13.45 -5.54
CA TYR A 147 4.10 13.69 -4.86
C TYR A 147 4.33 14.19 -3.43
N THR A 148 3.55 15.21 -3.04
CA THR A 148 3.69 15.90 -1.76
C THR A 148 2.35 15.97 -1.04
N PRO A 149 2.31 16.34 0.25
CA PRO A 149 1.05 16.64 0.93
C PRO A 149 0.21 17.72 0.25
N GLY A 150 0.77 18.53 -0.65
CA GLY A 150 0.04 19.50 -1.46
C GLY A 150 -0.60 18.94 -2.74
N SER A 151 -0.29 17.71 -3.13
CA SER A 151 -0.80 17.09 -4.36
C SER A 151 -2.33 16.90 -4.30
N GLU A 152 -2.99 17.04 -5.44
CA GLU A 152 -4.44 16.82 -5.57
C GLU A 152 -4.74 15.38 -6.01
N VAL A 153 -5.88 14.85 -5.57
CA VAL A 153 -6.29 13.47 -5.83
C VAL A 153 -6.42 13.17 -7.35
N LYS A 154 -6.88 14.15 -8.13
CA LYS A 154 -7.00 14.04 -9.58
C LYS A 154 -5.67 13.94 -10.33
N ASP A 155 -4.58 14.40 -9.71
CA ASP A 155 -3.24 14.40 -10.29
C ASP A 155 -2.44 13.16 -9.84
N TYR A 156 -3.07 12.27 -9.07
CA TYR A 156 -2.45 11.08 -8.49
C TYR A 156 -2.85 9.82 -9.27
N PRO A 157 -1.95 9.24 -10.09
CA PRO A 157 -2.31 8.27 -11.12
C PRO A 157 -2.40 6.82 -10.62
N TYR A 158 -2.30 6.60 -9.32
CA TYR A 158 -2.36 5.27 -8.72
C TYR A 158 -3.81 4.81 -8.61
N ALA A 159 -4.03 3.51 -8.73
CA ALA A 159 -5.37 2.94 -8.58
C ALA A 159 -5.80 2.97 -7.11
N ALA A 160 -7.07 3.31 -6.85
CA ALA A 160 -7.63 3.32 -5.50
C ALA A 160 -8.64 2.19 -5.27
N GLY A 161 -8.62 1.58 -4.09
CA GLY A 161 -9.73 0.81 -3.53
C GLY A 161 -10.64 1.72 -2.72
N ILE A 162 -11.95 1.68 -2.98
CA ILE A 162 -12.95 2.53 -2.32
C ILE A 162 -14.08 1.64 -1.79
N ASN A 163 -14.07 1.34 -0.50
CA ASN A 163 -15.15 0.65 0.18
C ASN A 163 -16.08 1.67 0.85
N VAL A 164 -17.37 1.63 0.52
CA VAL A 164 -18.42 2.44 1.14
C VAL A 164 -19.35 1.54 1.93
N PHE A 165 -19.46 1.75 3.23
CA PHE A 165 -20.36 0.99 4.09
C PHE A 165 -21.59 1.84 4.41
N MET A 166 -22.76 1.26 4.16
CA MET A 166 -24.06 1.87 4.37
C MET A 166 -24.87 0.98 5.32
N SER A 167 -25.49 1.59 6.34
CA SER A 167 -26.52 0.91 7.13
C SER A 167 -27.81 0.77 6.31
N HIS A 168 -28.41 -0.41 6.35
CA HIS A 168 -29.67 -0.75 5.69
C HIS A 168 -30.44 -1.78 6.51
N GLU A 169 -31.77 -1.74 6.44
CA GLU A 169 -32.66 -2.71 7.09
C GLU A 169 -33.76 -3.13 6.11
N GLY A 170 -34.09 -4.41 6.09
CA GLY A 170 -35.13 -4.96 5.21
C GLY A 170 -34.68 -5.18 3.77
N GLU A 171 -35.62 -5.19 2.82
CA GLU A 171 -35.31 -5.47 1.41
C GLU A 171 -34.59 -4.28 0.74
N LEU A 172 -33.51 -4.58 0.01
CA LEU A 172 -32.75 -3.58 -0.74
C LEU A 172 -33.38 -3.37 -2.13
N ASP A 173 -33.77 -2.14 -2.45
CA ASP A 173 -34.13 -1.75 -3.82
C ASP A 173 -32.88 -1.68 -4.69
N LYS A 174 -32.51 -2.82 -5.28
CA LYS A 174 -31.30 -2.99 -6.09
C LYS A 174 -31.26 -2.02 -7.28
N GLN A 175 -32.40 -1.70 -7.88
CA GLN A 175 -32.46 -0.77 -9.02
C GLN A 175 -32.05 0.63 -8.59
N VAL A 176 -32.62 1.11 -7.47
CA VAL A 176 -32.28 2.43 -6.92
C VAL A 176 -30.84 2.48 -6.45
N GLN A 177 -30.35 1.45 -5.76
CA GLN A 177 -28.97 1.44 -5.28
C GLN A 177 -27.96 1.37 -6.42
N ALA A 178 -28.18 0.51 -7.43
CA ALA A 178 -27.31 0.43 -8.60
C ALA A 178 -27.23 1.76 -9.36
N ALA A 179 -28.35 2.48 -9.52
CA ALA A 179 -28.34 3.80 -10.13
C ALA A 179 -27.50 4.81 -9.33
N ARG A 180 -27.52 4.74 -8.00
CA ARG A 180 -26.71 5.60 -7.13
C ARG A 180 -25.23 5.25 -7.13
N ILE A 181 -24.90 3.95 -7.15
CA ILE A 181 -23.51 3.47 -7.31
C ILE A 181 -22.94 3.97 -8.64
N LYS A 182 -23.72 3.84 -9.73
CA LYS A 182 -23.34 4.39 -11.03
C LYS A 182 -23.10 5.90 -10.97
N GLN A 183 -23.98 6.65 -10.31
CA GLN A 183 -23.81 8.09 -10.13
C GLN A 183 -22.52 8.42 -9.36
N LEU A 184 -22.24 7.73 -8.25
CA LEU A 184 -20.99 7.92 -7.49
C LEU A 184 -19.77 7.69 -8.37
N ASN A 185 -19.73 6.57 -9.09
CA ASN A 185 -18.61 6.23 -9.95
C ASN A 185 -18.43 7.25 -11.09
N GLN A 186 -19.52 7.74 -11.68
CA GLN A 186 -19.48 8.81 -12.68
C GLN A 186 -18.93 10.12 -12.10
N GLU A 187 -19.40 10.52 -10.91
CA GLU A 187 -18.93 11.73 -10.24
C GLU A 187 -17.45 11.66 -9.82
N LEU A 188 -16.90 10.46 -9.57
CA LEU A 188 -15.47 10.25 -9.32
C LEU A 188 -14.66 10.38 -10.62
N LYS A 189 -15.12 9.77 -11.72
CA LYS A 189 -14.49 9.92 -13.05
C LYS A 189 -14.49 11.37 -13.52
N GLU A 190 -15.61 12.08 -13.36
CA GLU A 190 -15.73 13.49 -13.72
C GLU A 190 -14.81 14.41 -12.90
N TYR A 191 -14.49 14.01 -11.66
CA TYR A 191 -13.50 14.72 -10.83
C TYR A 191 -12.06 14.49 -11.31
N GLY A 192 -11.81 13.44 -12.09
CA GLY A 192 -10.49 13.08 -12.60
C GLY A 192 -9.83 11.91 -11.88
N ILE A 193 -10.58 11.11 -11.11
CA ILE A 193 -10.06 9.87 -10.53
C ILE A 193 -9.96 8.83 -11.65
N ALA A 194 -8.72 8.60 -12.12
CA ALA A 194 -8.47 7.88 -13.36
C ALA A 194 -8.69 6.36 -13.23
N ASP A 195 -8.27 5.76 -12.11
CA ASP A 195 -8.37 4.32 -11.87
C ASP A 195 -8.80 4.05 -10.43
N PHE A 196 -9.89 3.29 -10.27
CA PHE A 196 -10.39 2.88 -8.96
C PHE A 196 -11.23 1.61 -9.06
N LEU A 197 -11.33 0.91 -7.93
CA LEU A 197 -12.26 -0.18 -7.67
C LEU A 197 -13.16 0.25 -6.51
N SER A 198 -14.45 0.45 -6.77
CA SER A 198 -15.41 0.76 -5.71
C SER A 198 -16.23 -0.47 -5.31
N ALA A 199 -16.58 -0.56 -4.03
CA ALA A 199 -17.54 -1.51 -3.51
C ALA A 199 -18.43 -0.82 -2.48
N VAL A 200 -19.74 -0.90 -2.67
CA VAL A 200 -20.74 -0.36 -1.74
C VAL A 200 -21.43 -1.50 -1.02
N PHE A 201 -21.17 -1.59 0.27
CA PHE A 201 -21.73 -2.59 1.19
C PHE A 201 -22.96 -2.01 1.88
N PHE A 202 -24.10 -2.68 1.72
CA PHE A 202 -25.33 -2.41 2.47
C PHE A 202 -25.46 -3.48 3.55
N MET A 203 -25.36 -3.06 4.80
CA MET A 203 -25.20 -3.94 5.96
C MET A 203 -26.30 -3.66 6.98
N ASN A 204 -26.71 -4.67 7.74
CA ASN A 204 -27.56 -4.44 8.91
C ASN A 204 -26.90 -3.48 9.91
N ASN A 205 -27.70 -2.90 10.81
CA ASN A 205 -27.21 -1.88 11.75
C ASN A 205 -26.10 -2.37 12.69
N GLY A 206 -26.14 -3.65 13.09
CA GLY A 206 -25.16 -4.23 14.00
C GLY A 206 -23.79 -4.33 13.33
N ASP A 207 -23.76 -4.87 12.12
CA ASP A 207 -22.54 -5.02 11.32
C ASP A 207 -21.97 -3.66 10.90
N PHE A 208 -22.81 -2.73 10.48
CA PHE A 208 -22.40 -1.36 10.17
C PHE A 208 -21.77 -0.66 11.38
N SER A 209 -22.35 -0.83 12.57
CA SER A 209 -21.81 -0.25 13.80
C SER A 209 -20.42 -0.82 14.13
N ASN A 210 -20.20 -2.11 13.84
CA ASN A 210 -18.97 -2.85 14.16
C ASN A 210 -17.95 -2.92 13.01
N ILE A 211 -18.15 -2.20 11.90
CA ILE A 211 -17.33 -2.36 10.71
C ILE A 211 -15.85 -2.01 10.94
N GLU A 212 -15.54 -1.01 11.76
CA GLU A 212 -14.15 -0.65 12.09
C GLU A 212 -13.42 -1.79 12.80
N ALA A 213 -14.06 -2.42 13.78
CA ALA A 213 -13.51 -3.59 14.46
C ALA A 213 -13.39 -4.80 13.51
N THR A 214 -14.28 -4.91 12.52
CA THR A 214 -14.22 -5.96 11.49
C THR A 214 -13.05 -5.74 10.54
N LEU A 215 -12.79 -4.49 10.13
CA LEU A 215 -11.65 -4.13 9.29
C LEU A 215 -10.33 -4.40 10.02
N GLN A 216 -10.25 -4.03 11.30
CA GLN A 216 -9.08 -4.33 12.14
C GLN A 216 -8.84 -5.84 12.25
N ASP A 217 -9.87 -6.65 12.52
CA ASP A 217 -9.74 -8.11 12.61
C ASP A 217 -9.32 -8.74 11.27
N ILE A 218 -9.75 -8.17 10.13
CA ILE A 218 -9.30 -8.58 8.79
C ILE A 218 -7.79 -8.30 8.62
N ASP A 219 -7.35 -7.09 8.95
CA ASP A 219 -5.95 -6.68 8.79
C ASP A 219 -5.00 -7.50 9.69
N GLU A 220 -5.38 -7.72 10.95
CA GLU A 220 -4.58 -8.48 11.92
C GLU A 220 -4.38 -9.94 11.51
N LYS A 221 -5.38 -10.56 10.86
CA LYS A 221 -5.31 -11.97 10.45
C LYS A 221 -4.38 -12.22 9.28
N LYS A 222 -4.13 -11.21 8.43
CA LYS A 222 -3.30 -11.32 7.21
C LYS A 222 -3.65 -12.55 6.35
N ASP A 223 -4.93 -12.93 6.34
CA ASP A 223 -5.45 -14.07 5.60
C ASP A 223 -6.16 -13.57 4.34
N ASN A 224 -5.59 -13.87 3.17
CA ASN A 224 -6.12 -13.43 1.88
C ASN A 224 -7.56 -13.93 1.62
N GLU A 225 -7.96 -15.05 2.23
CA GLU A 225 -9.33 -15.57 2.11
C GLU A 225 -10.32 -14.87 3.05
N TYR A 226 -9.82 -14.24 4.12
CA TYR A 226 -10.62 -13.49 5.08
C TYR A 226 -10.63 -12.00 4.75
N ASN A 227 -11.60 -11.58 3.94
CA ASN A 227 -11.81 -10.18 3.52
C ASN A 227 -13.27 -9.74 3.69
N LEU A 228 -13.58 -8.47 3.39
CA LEU A 228 -14.93 -7.91 3.52
C LEU A 228 -16.00 -8.68 2.74
N TYR A 229 -15.66 -9.21 1.55
CA TYR A 229 -16.59 -10.05 0.80
C TYR A 229 -16.87 -11.36 1.53
N SER A 230 -15.85 -11.98 2.13
CA SER A 230 -16.03 -13.20 2.94
C SER A 230 -16.86 -12.96 4.21
N PHE A 231 -16.81 -11.74 4.77
CA PHE A 231 -17.63 -11.34 5.91
C PHE A 231 -19.10 -11.11 5.50
N CYS A 232 -19.33 -10.45 4.36
CA CYS A 232 -20.65 -10.05 3.89
C CYS A 232 -21.42 -11.21 3.25
N ARG A 233 -20.77 -11.98 2.37
CA ARG A 233 -21.38 -13.06 1.56
C ARG A 233 -22.23 -14.07 2.36
N PRO A 234 -21.85 -14.56 3.55
CA PRO A 234 -22.67 -15.56 4.26
C PRO A 234 -23.94 -14.99 4.91
N LYS A 235 -24.13 -13.66 4.91
CA LYS A 235 -25.22 -13.00 5.63
C LYS A 235 -26.38 -12.66 4.70
N ALA A 236 -27.59 -13.06 5.08
CA ALA A 236 -28.78 -12.89 4.25
C ALA A 236 -29.19 -11.41 4.04
N ASP A 237 -28.70 -10.53 4.90
CA ASP A 237 -28.97 -9.10 5.02
C ASP A 237 -27.71 -8.24 4.79
N CYS A 238 -26.73 -8.78 4.07
CA CYS A 238 -25.58 -8.03 3.58
C CYS A 238 -25.50 -8.10 2.05
N TRP A 239 -25.46 -6.95 1.41
CA TRP A 239 -25.39 -6.83 -0.05
C TRP A 239 -24.19 -5.99 -0.46
N VAL A 240 -23.53 -6.38 -1.55
CA VAL A 240 -22.40 -5.64 -2.10
C VAL A 240 -22.54 -5.52 -3.61
N SER A 241 -22.24 -4.34 -4.14
CA SER A 241 -22.13 -4.07 -5.58
C SER A 241 -21.16 -2.91 -5.78
N GLY A 242 -20.53 -2.82 -6.93
CA GLY A 242 -19.53 -1.81 -7.23
C GLY A 242 -18.74 -2.18 -8.47
N GLY A 243 -17.69 -1.40 -8.76
CA GLY A 243 -16.87 -1.65 -9.94
C GLY A 243 -15.92 -0.50 -10.26
N GLN A 244 -15.49 -0.43 -11.52
CA GLN A 244 -14.53 0.55 -12.05
C GLN A 244 -15.22 1.76 -12.70
N GLY A 245 -16.55 1.81 -12.64
CA GLY A 245 -17.37 2.92 -13.11
C GLY A 245 -17.73 2.89 -14.58
N ASP A 246 -17.48 1.79 -15.28
CA ASP A 246 -17.97 1.57 -16.66
C ASP A 246 -19.23 0.70 -16.69
N GLU A 247 -19.66 0.20 -15.53
CA GLU A 247 -20.79 -0.69 -15.40
C GLU A 247 -22.13 0.01 -15.70
N THR A 248 -23.00 -0.74 -16.36
CA THR A 248 -24.42 -0.42 -16.51
C THR A 248 -25.17 -0.64 -15.19
N VAL A 249 -26.38 -0.08 -15.10
CA VAL A 249 -27.23 -0.31 -13.92
C VAL A 249 -27.59 -1.79 -13.81
N GLU A 250 -27.81 -2.45 -14.95
CA GLU A 250 -28.13 -3.86 -15.06
C GLU A 250 -26.99 -4.77 -14.59
N GLU A 251 -25.73 -4.44 -14.93
CA GLU A 251 -24.54 -5.16 -14.44
C GLU A 251 -24.42 -5.04 -12.92
N LEU A 252 -24.52 -3.82 -12.38
CA LEU A 252 -24.48 -3.59 -10.94
C LEU A 252 -25.59 -4.31 -10.17
N ILE A 253 -26.79 -4.46 -10.77
CA ILE A 253 -27.89 -5.24 -10.19
C ILE A 253 -27.52 -6.73 -10.11
N GLY A 254 -26.85 -7.24 -11.14
CA GLY A 254 -26.34 -8.61 -11.19
C GLY A 254 -25.42 -8.92 -10.01
N ASP A 255 -24.52 -7.99 -9.70
CA ASP A 255 -23.48 -8.16 -8.68
C ASP A 255 -24.02 -8.29 -7.24
N PHE A 256 -25.14 -7.62 -6.94
CA PHE A 256 -25.82 -7.75 -5.64
C PHE A 256 -26.24 -9.18 -5.28
N SER A 257 -26.19 -10.10 -6.25
CA SER A 257 -26.66 -11.48 -6.08
C SER A 257 -25.53 -12.45 -5.65
N LEU A 258 -24.27 -12.01 -5.60
CA LEU A 258 -23.09 -12.83 -5.23
C LEU A 258 -22.97 -13.14 -3.72
N GLY A 259 -24.02 -12.86 -2.94
CA GLY A 259 -24.18 -13.18 -1.51
C GLY A 259 -25.05 -14.41 -1.22
N LYS A 260 -25.54 -15.11 -2.24
CA LYS A 260 -26.34 -16.34 -2.08
C LYS A 260 -25.93 -17.36 -3.13
N GLU A 261 -24.86 -18.11 -2.84
CA GLU A 261 -24.70 -19.46 -3.40
C GLU A 261 -25.13 -20.49 -2.36
#